data_AF-A0A9P7PX46-F1
#
_entry.id   AF-A0A9P7PX46-F1
#
_cell.length_a   1.000
_cell.length_b   1.000
_cell.length_c   1.000
_cell.angle_alpha   90.00
_cell.angle_beta   90.00
_cell.angle_gamma   90.00
#
_symmetry.space_group_name_H-M   'P 1'
#
loop_
_entity.id
_entity.type
_entity.pdbx_description
1 polymer ?
#
loop_
_entity_poly.entity_id
_entity_poly.type
_entity_poly.pdbx_seq_one_letter_code
_entity_poly.pdbx_strand_id
1 'polypeptide(L)'
;MTGSLSSSSTTGRNAFENRVQETKSSKSDINALILDYLTMEGYPNAAAKFSREANLQLHQDGLCVRQRQVIQNYIHGGNIQAGIEALNELDPEILDEDKALHFSLLRLQLVELIRSCNDIGDVGPALKFATEQLGPRAPTNPKFLEDLERTMALLLFPPNALEPQLAALLDPELRRSAADSVNKAILEKLSARRESAIRHLVKLRAWAEETAREKFVSLPASLDIGLHDDDDMQEENVSI
;
A
#
# COMPACT_ATOMS: atom_id res chain seq x y z
N MET A 1 -11.62 -47.49 -30.76
CA MET A 1 -10.58 -46.43 -30.78
C MET A 1 -11.06 -45.30 -29.88
N THR A 2 -10.55 -45.22 -28.66
CA THR A 2 -10.79 -44.07 -27.77
C THR A 2 -9.46 -43.76 -27.11
N GLY A 3 -8.80 -42.71 -27.62
CA GLY A 3 -7.47 -42.30 -27.19
C GLY A 3 -7.54 -41.57 -25.85
N SER A 4 -6.66 -41.96 -24.94
CA SER A 4 -6.40 -41.29 -23.67
C SER A 4 -5.75 -39.92 -23.89
N LEU A 5 -6.36 -38.88 -23.36
CA LEU A 5 -5.82 -37.52 -23.25
C LEU A 5 -5.80 -37.14 -21.76
N SER A 6 -4.78 -37.53 -21.00
CA SER A 6 -4.67 -37.08 -19.60
C SER A 6 -3.26 -37.06 -19.00
N SER A 7 -2.18 -37.21 -19.77
CA SER A 7 -0.83 -37.40 -19.20
C SER A 7 0.12 -36.19 -19.28
N SER A 8 -0.26 -35.06 -19.88
CA SER A 8 0.66 -33.94 -20.13
C SER A 8 0.75 -32.90 -19.00
N SER A 9 -0.27 -32.76 -18.16
CA SER A 9 -0.34 -31.74 -17.10
C SER A 9 0.46 -32.10 -15.84
N THR A 10 0.58 -33.38 -15.50
CA THR A 10 1.33 -33.84 -14.32
C THR A 10 2.85 -33.77 -14.50
N THR A 11 3.37 -34.01 -15.72
CA THR A 11 4.81 -33.92 -16.00
C THR A 11 5.33 -32.48 -15.91
N GLY A 12 4.55 -31.50 -16.36
CA GLY A 12 4.92 -30.07 -16.27
C GLY A 12 5.02 -29.56 -14.84
N ARG A 13 4.11 -30.00 -13.95
CA ARG A 13 4.12 -29.64 -12.52
C ARG A 13 5.39 -30.15 -11.83
N ASN A 14 5.76 -31.41 -12.05
CA ASN A 14 6.97 -32.00 -11.47
C ASN A 14 8.26 -31.33 -11.98
N ALA A 15 8.32 -30.95 -13.26
CA ALA A 15 9.48 -30.26 -13.82
C ALA A 15 9.69 -28.85 -13.23
N PHE A 16 8.61 -28.12 -12.99
CA PHE A 16 8.66 -26.82 -12.33
C PHE A 16 9.10 -26.95 -10.87
N GLU A 17 8.47 -27.85 -10.11
CA GLU A 17 8.75 -28.09 -8.69
C GLU A 17 10.21 -28.50 -8.45
N ASN A 18 10.74 -29.39 -9.32
CA ASN A 18 12.15 -29.79 -9.27
C ASN A 18 13.10 -28.61 -9.50
N ARG A 19 12.81 -27.73 -10.47
CA ARG A 19 13.61 -26.52 -10.73
C ARG A 19 13.56 -25.53 -9.57
N VAL A 20 12.41 -25.43 -8.89
CA VAL A 20 12.27 -24.61 -7.68
C VAL A 20 13.15 -25.18 -6.56
N GLN A 21 13.14 -26.49 -6.33
CA GLN A 21 13.99 -27.14 -5.32
C GLN A 21 15.49 -27.04 -5.63
N GLU A 22 15.88 -27.05 -6.91
CA GLU A 22 17.26 -26.83 -7.35
C GLU A 22 17.72 -25.37 -7.12
N THR A 23 16.78 -24.42 -7.14
CA THR A 23 17.08 -22.99 -6.95
C THR A 23 17.26 -22.68 -5.47
N LYS A 24 18.50 -22.73 -4.99
CA LYS A 24 18.84 -22.34 -3.62
C LYS A 24 18.93 -20.83 -3.47
N SER A 25 17.93 -20.20 -2.86
CA SER A 25 18.03 -18.82 -2.39
C SER A 25 18.88 -18.76 -1.11
N SER A 26 19.87 -17.86 -1.08
CA SER A 26 20.70 -17.65 0.12
C SER A 26 19.88 -17.03 1.25
N LYS A 27 20.01 -17.58 2.47
CA LYS A 27 19.38 -17.01 3.68
C LYS A 27 19.81 -15.56 3.92
N SER A 28 21.05 -15.21 3.55
CA SER A 28 21.55 -13.84 3.66
C SER A 28 20.79 -12.88 2.75
N ASP A 29 20.46 -13.30 1.52
CA ASP A 29 19.76 -12.47 0.55
C ASP A 29 18.30 -12.27 0.97
N ILE A 30 17.65 -13.32 1.47
CA ILE A 30 16.29 -13.23 2.03
C ILE A 30 16.28 -12.26 3.22
N ASN A 31 17.24 -12.38 4.14
CA ASN A 31 17.32 -11.47 5.28
C ASN A 31 17.55 -10.02 4.84
N ALA A 32 18.39 -9.80 3.81
CA ALA A 32 18.61 -8.46 3.25
C ALA A 32 17.33 -7.89 2.63
N LEU A 33 16.55 -8.71 1.92
CA LEU A 33 15.25 -8.33 1.36
C LEU A 33 14.23 -7.96 2.44
N ILE A 34 14.15 -8.75 3.52
CA ILE A 34 13.26 -8.45 4.65
C ILE A 34 13.68 -7.15 5.32
N LEU A 35 14.98 -6.95 5.55
CA LEU A 35 15.49 -5.72 6.16
C LEU A 35 15.21 -4.49 5.28
N ASP A 36 15.36 -4.61 3.96
CA ASP A 36 15.01 -3.57 2.99
C ASP A 36 13.52 -3.20 3.09
N TYR A 37 12.64 -4.21 3.13
CA TYR A 37 11.20 -3.99 3.31
C TYR A 37 10.89 -3.28 4.62
N LEU A 38 11.40 -3.76 5.76
CA LEU A 38 11.15 -3.15 7.07
C LEU A 38 11.64 -1.69 7.13
N THR A 39 12.74 -1.39 6.44
CA THR A 39 13.30 -0.04 6.38
C THR A 39 12.49 0.87 5.46
N MET A 40 12.08 0.38 4.28
CA MET A 40 11.33 1.17 3.31
C MET A 40 9.89 1.42 3.72
N GLU A 41 9.23 0.46 4.37
CA GLU A 41 7.85 0.60 4.82
C GLU A 41 7.69 1.39 6.13
N GLY A 42 8.80 1.80 6.77
CA GLY A 42 8.75 2.64 7.97
C GLY A 42 8.60 1.85 9.28
N TYR A 43 9.18 0.65 9.37
CA TYR A 43 9.20 -0.18 10.59
C TYR A 43 10.59 -0.18 11.27
N PRO A 44 11.09 0.95 11.82
CA PRO A 44 12.45 1.07 12.34
C PRO A 44 12.72 0.15 13.53
N ASN A 45 11.74 -0.08 14.40
CA ASN A 45 11.92 -0.96 15.56
C ASN A 45 12.06 -2.43 15.15
N ALA A 46 11.27 -2.86 14.17
CA ALA A 46 11.37 -4.21 13.61
C ALA A 46 12.69 -4.36 12.85
N ALA A 47 13.04 -3.39 12.00
CA ALA A 47 14.31 -3.37 11.28
C ALA A 47 15.52 -3.45 12.23
N ALA A 48 15.52 -2.68 13.33
CA ALA A 48 16.60 -2.67 14.30
C ALA A 48 16.73 -3.97 15.11
N LYS A 49 15.61 -4.60 15.46
CA LYS A 49 15.63 -5.92 16.11
C LYS A 49 16.11 -7.00 15.15
N PHE A 50 15.54 -7.01 13.93
CA PHE A 50 15.87 -7.97 12.89
C PHE A 50 17.33 -7.87 12.45
N SER A 51 17.87 -6.65 12.28
CA SER A 51 19.27 -6.47 11.89
C SER A 51 20.24 -7.01 12.94
N ARG A 52 19.92 -6.88 14.23
CA ARG A 52 20.73 -7.45 15.33
C ARG A 52 20.71 -8.98 15.33
N GLU A 53 19.53 -9.57 15.12
CA GLU A 53 19.38 -11.02 15.11
C GLU A 53 19.98 -11.66 13.85
N ALA A 54 19.80 -11.03 12.69
CA ALA A 54 20.34 -11.49 11.41
C ALA A 54 21.81 -11.09 11.18
N ASN A 55 22.43 -10.37 12.12
CA ASN A 55 23.79 -9.81 12.03
C ASN A 55 24.03 -9.01 10.73
N LEU A 56 23.03 -8.22 10.33
CA LEU A 56 23.05 -7.37 9.13
C LEU A 56 23.38 -5.92 9.47
N GLN A 57 24.08 -5.24 8.55
CA GLN A 57 24.34 -3.81 8.67
C GLN A 57 23.16 -2.98 8.14
N LEU A 58 22.71 -2.02 8.95
CA LEU A 58 21.74 -1.00 8.54
C LEU A 58 22.44 -0.01 7.60
N HIS A 59 22.06 -0.01 6.32
CA HIS A 59 22.63 0.90 5.32
C HIS A 59 21.92 2.26 5.26
N GLN A 60 20.74 2.39 5.88
CA GLN A 60 20.01 3.66 5.95
C GLN A 60 20.18 4.34 7.30
N ASP A 61 20.24 5.67 7.27
CA ASP A 61 20.22 6.47 8.49
C ASP A 61 18.89 6.26 9.22
N GLY A 62 18.96 5.67 10.41
CA GLY A 62 17.79 5.42 11.24
C GLY A 62 17.01 6.70 11.61
N LEU A 63 17.60 7.89 11.45
CA LEU A 63 16.89 9.16 11.63
C LEU A 63 15.83 9.39 10.54
N CYS A 64 16.16 9.18 9.27
CA CYS A 64 15.23 9.34 8.16
C CYS A 64 14.04 8.37 8.27
N VAL A 65 14.31 7.10 8.63
CA VAL A 65 13.27 6.08 8.81
C VAL A 65 12.33 6.45 9.95
N ARG A 66 12.87 7.01 11.05
CA ARG A 66 12.05 7.48 12.18
C ARG A 66 11.17 8.67 11.80
N GLN A 67 11.70 9.65 11.07
CA GLN A 67 10.91 10.81 10.61
C GLN A 67 9.75 10.37 9.71
N ARG A 68 10.00 9.47 8.74
CA ARG A 68 8.95 8.89 7.91
C ARG A 68 7.88 8.17 8.72
N GLN A 69 8.29 7.37 9.70
CA GLN A 69 7.36 6.68 10.59
C GLN A 69 6.48 7.66 11.39
N VAL A 70 7.06 8.76 11.89
CA VAL A 70 6.29 9.79 12.62
C VAL A 70 5.21 10.40 11.72
N ILE A 71 5.55 10.74 10.48
CA ILE A 71 4.60 11.28 9.49
C ILE A 71 3.48 10.25 9.21
N GLN A 72 3.83 8.99 8.96
CA GLN A 72 2.84 7.93 8.73
C GLN A 72 1.92 7.73 9.94
N ASN A 73 2.46 7.78 11.17
CA ASN A 73 1.68 7.65 12.39
C ASN A 73 0.66 8.79 12.55
N TYR A 74 1.02 10.03 12.20
CA TYR A 74 0.07 11.14 12.20
C TYR A 74 -1.07 10.91 11.21
N ILE A 75 -0.77 10.42 10.00
CA ILE A 75 -1.77 10.14 8.98
C ILE A 75 -2.68 8.98 9.40
N HIS A 76 -2.12 7.87 9.89
CA HIS A 76 -2.90 6.73 10.38
C HIS A 76 -3.78 7.11 11.58
N GLY A 77 -3.28 7.97 12.47
CA GLY A 77 -4.01 8.50 13.62
C GLY A 77 -5.07 9.54 13.27
N GLY A 78 -5.20 9.96 12.01
CA GLY A 78 -6.16 10.98 11.56
C GLY A 78 -5.73 12.43 11.86
N ASN A 79 -4.53 12.65 12.41
CA ASN A 79 -3.98 14.00 12.61
C ASN A 79 -3.24 14.46 11.34
N ILE A 80 -4.00 14.72 10.28
CA ILE A 80 -3.44 15.02 8.95
C ILE A 80 -2.68 16.34 8.95
N GLN A 81 -3.14 17.34 9.71
CA GLN A 81 -2.47 18.64 9.82
C GLN A 81 -1.04 18.50 10.35
N ALA A 82 -0.85 17.79 11.47
CA ALA A 82 0.48 17.53 12.02
C ALA A 82 1.34 16.70 11.05
N GLY A 83 0.72 15.79 10.28
CA GLY A 83 1.40 15.04 9.23
C GLY A 83 1.93 15.93 8.09
N ILE A 84 1.13 16.90 7.64
CA ILE A 84 1.54 17.88 6.61
C ILE A 84 2.65 18.80 7.12
N GLU A 85 2.55 19.27 8.36
CA GLU A 85 3.58 20.11 8.99
C GLU A 85 4.90 19.34 9.12
N ALA A 86 4.87 18.13 9.66
CA ALA A 86 6.06 17.27 9.77
C ALA A 86 6.66 16.91 8.39
N LEU A 87 5.83 16.78 7.35
CA LEU A 87 6.29 16.57 5.99
C LEU A 87 7.00 17.80 5.42
N ASN A 88 6.45 19.00 5.61
CA ASN A 88 7.09 20.26 5.20
C ASN A 88 8.37 20.56 5.98
N GLU A 89 8.44 20.17 7.25
CA GLU A 89 9.66 20.26 8.06
C GLU A 89 10.76 19.30 7.56
N LEU A 90 10.36 18.13 7.04
CA LEU A 90 11.28 17.16 6.46
C LEU A 90 11.83 17.65 5.12
N ASP A 91 10.94 18.03 4.21
CA ASP A 91 11.29 18.60 2.92
C ASP A 91 10.09 19.39 2.34
N PRO A 92 10.18 20.73 2.26
CA PRO A 92 9.10 21.56 1.73
C PRO A 92 8.84 21.35 0.23
N GLU A 93 9.82 20.84 -0.53
CA GLU A 93 9.67 20.67 -1.98
C GLU A 93 8.73 19.51 -2.34
N ILE A 94 8.54 18.53 -1.45
CA ILE A 94 7.70 17.35 -1.71
C ILE A 94 6.27 17.75 -2.12
N LEU A 95 5.66 18.66 -1.36
CA LEU A 95 4.28 19.08 -1.60
C LEU A 95 4.14 20.15 -2.68
N ASP A 96 5.21 20.86 -3.00
CA ASP A 96 5.25 21.86 -4.08
C ASP A 96 5.37 21.19 -5.46
N GLU A 97 6.15 20.11 -5.54
CA GLU A 97 6.30 19.32 -6.76
C GLU A 97 5.09 18.41 -7.01
N ASP A 98 4.60 17.72 -5.99
CA ASP A 98 3.44 16.84 -6.09
C ASP A 98 2.15 17.51 -5.59
N LYS A 99 1.60 18.36 -6.44
CA LYS A 99 0.30 19.04 -6.20
C LYS A 99 -0.86 18.05 -6.02
N ALA A 100 -0.77 16.86 -6.60
CA ALA A 100 -1.81 15.84 -6.46
C ALA A 100 -1.77 15.20 -5.08
N LEU A 101 -0.58 14.88 -4.57
CA LEU A 101 -0.39 14.43 -3.19
C LEU A 101 -0.89 15.47 -2.20
N HIS A 102 -0.51 16.73 -2.38
CA HIS A 102 -0.96 17.82 -1.52
C HIS A 102 -2.50 17.93 -1.50
N PHE A 103 -3.14 17.89 -2.67
CA PHE A 103 -4.60 17.90 -2.75
C PHE A 103 -5.23 16.69 -2.03
N SER A 104 -4.67 15.49 -2.22
CA SER A 104 -5.17 14.26 -1.57
C SER A 104 -5.09 14.32 -0.04
N LEU A 105 -4.03 14.91 0.52
CA LEU A 105 -3.88 15.09 1.97
C LEU A 105 -4.87 16.11 2.53
N LEU A 106 -5.07 17.24 1.84
CA LEU A 106 -6.09 18.22 2.25
C LEU A 106 -7.50 17.64 2.16
N ARG A 107 -7.79 16.84 1.14
CA ARG A 107 -9.06 16.13 1.02
C ARG A 107 -9.25 15.16 2.19
N LEU A 108 -8.22 14.39 2.56
CA LEU A 108 -8.28 13.50 3.72
C LEU A 108 -8.50 14.29 5.02
N GLN A 109 -7.84 15.44 5.19
CA GLN A 109 -8.07 16.32 6.31
C GLN A 109 -9.52 16.83 6.36
N LEU A 110 -10.09 17.21 5.22
CA LEU A 110 -11.50 17.60 5.13
C LEU A 110 -12.42 16.44 5.55
N VAL A 111 -12.14 15.20 5.14
CA VAL A 111 -12.89 14.01 5.58
C VAL A 111 -12.83 13.85 7.10
N GLU A 112 -11.66 13.97 7.73
CA GLU A 112 -11.53 13.86 9.19
C GLU A 112 -12.24 15.01 9.93
N LEU A 113 -12.24 16.22 9.36
CA LEU A 113 -13.02 17.34 9.87
C LEU A 113 -14.52 17.05 9.78
N ILE A 114 -15.01 16.55 8.64
CA ILE A 114 -16.43 16.18 8.47
C ILE A 114 -16.85 15.11 9.48
N ARG A 115 -16.01 14.10 9.73
CA ARG A 115 -16.27 13.08 10.76
C ARG A 115 -16.41 13.71 12.15
N SER A 116 -15.47 14.58 12.53
CA SER A 116 -15.52 15.30 13.81
C SER A 116 -16.73 16.25 13.93
N CYS A 117 -17.10 16.91 12.82
CA CYS A 117 -18.25 17.80 12.75
C CYS A 117 -19.58 17.06 12.89
N ASN A 118 -19.71 15.85 12.34
CA ASN A 118 -20.92 15.04 12.48
C ASN A 118 -21.19 14.63 13.94
N ASP A 119 -20.14 14.45 14.75
CA ASP A 119 -20.28 14.15 16.18
C ASP A 119 -20.71 15.38 17.01
N ILE A 120 -20.27 16.57 16.62
CA ILE A 120 -20.48 17.84 17.35
C ILE A 120 -21.71 18.60 16.84
N GLY A 121 -22.13 18.35 15.60
CA GLY A 121 -23.23 19.04 14.93
C GLY A 121 -22.86 20.42 14.33
N ASP A 122 -21.57 20.80 14.31
CA ASP A 122 -21.10 22.06 13.73
C ASP A 122 -20.26 21.82 12.48
N VAL A 123 -20.80 22.17 11.32
CA VAL A 123 -20.16 22.04 10.00
C VAL A 123 -19.29 23.25 9.61
N GLY A 124 -19.32 24.33 10.39
CA GLY A 124 -18.61 25.57 10.10
C GLY A 124 -17.10 25.40 9.85
N PRO A 125 -16.36 24.65 10.68
CA PRO A 125 -14.93 24.42 10.48
C PRO A 125 -14.60 23.70 9.17
N ALA A 126 -15.37 22.67 8.81
CA ALA A 126 -15.18 21.93 7.56
C ALA A 126 -15.46 22.80 6.33
N LEU A 127 -16.52 23.62 6.36
CA LEU A 127 -16.86 24.55 5.27
C LEU A 127 -15.80 25.63 5.08
N LYS A 128 -15.32 26.20 6.18
CA LYS A 128 -14.25 27.21 6.15
C LYS A 128 -12.98 26.61 5.54
N PHE A 129 -12.57 25.43 5.98
CA PHE A 129 -11.39 24.74 5.47
C PHE A 129 -11.52 24.41 3.97
N ALA A 130 -12.66 23.87 3.55
CA ALA A 130 -12.92 23.57 2.15
C ALA A 130 -12.82 24.82 1.27
N THR A 131 -13.36 25.95 1.72
CA THR A 131 -13.36 27.21 0.97
C THR A 131 -11.98 27.87 0.90
N GLU A 132 -11.25 27.88 2.03
CA GLU A 132 -9.94 28.55 2.12
C GLU A 132 -8.81 27.74 1.47
N GLN A 133 -8.79 26.41 1.67
CA GLN A 133 -7.66 25.55 1.28
C GLN A 133 -7.92 24.79 -0.03
N LEU A 134 -9.09 24.15 -0.18
CA LEU A 134 -9.40 23.34 -1.35
C LEU A 134 -10.01 24.15 -2.50
N GLY A 135 -10.79 25.19 -2.20
CA GLY A 135 -11.48 26.04 -3.18
C GLY A 135 -10.55 26.61 -4.27
N PRO A 136 -9.41 27.24 -3.93
CA PRO A 136 -8.47 27.76 -4.92
C PRO A 136 -7.77 26.67 -5.77
N ARG A 137 -7.72 25.43 -5.27
CA ARG A 137 -6.98 24.31 -5.89
C ARG A 137 -7.87 23.41 -6.73
N ALA A 138 -9.14 23.27 -6.38
CA ALA A 138 -10.13 22.47 -7.11
C ALA A 138 -10.22 22.77 -8.62
N PRO A 139 -10.21 24.03 -9.12
CA PRO A 139 -10.35 24.29 -10.55
C PRO A 139 -9.10 24.00 -11.36
N THR A 140 -7.96 23.68 -10.73
CA THR A 140 -6.73 23.37 -11.47
C THR A 140 -6.77 21.99 -12.15
N ASN A 141 -7.63 21.08 -11.70
CA ASN A 141 -7.81 19.76 -12.30
C ASN A 141 -9.28 19.31 -12.17
N PRO A 142 -9.95 18.90 -13.26
CA PRO A 142 -11.34 18.44 -13.19
C PRO A 142 -11.54 17.27 -12.20
N LYS A 143 -10.52 16.41 -12.01
CA LYS A 143 -10.58 15.34 -11.01
C LYS A 143 -10.62 15.87 -9.57
N PHE A 144 -9.91 16.96 -9.28
CA PHE A 144 -9.91 17.57 -7.95
C PHE A 144 -11.28 18.18 -7.64
N LEU A 145 -11.93 18.78 -8.63
CA LEU A 145 -13.28 19.29 -8.47
C LEU A 145 -14.27 18.16 -8.16
N GLU A 146 -14.24 17.08 -8.93
CA GLU A 146 -15.10 15.91 -8.73
C GLU A 146 -14.87 15.28 -7.33
N ASP A 147 -13.61 15.16 -6.92
CA ASP A 147 -13.24 14.64 -5.60
C ASP A 147 -13.67 15.55 -4.45
N LEU A 148 -13.61 16.87 -4.64
CA LEU A 148 -14.11 17.85 -3.67
C LEU A 148 -15.63 17.77 -3.57
N GLU A 149 -16.36 17.75 -4.68
CA GLU A 149 -17.83 17.62 -4.72
C GLU A 149 -18.30 16.36 -3.98
N ARG A 150 -17.65 15.22 -4.24
CA ARG A 150 -17.92 13.97 -3.50
C ARG A 150 -17.66 14.10 -2.01
N THR A 151 -16.58 14.76 -1.62
CA THR A 151 -16.24 14.95 -0.21
C THR A 151 -17.23 15.90 0.47
N MET A 152 -17.69 16.94 -0.23
CA MET A 152 -18.72 17.87 0.25
C MET A 152 -20.10 17.20 0.37
N ALA A 153 -20.41 16.22 -0.48
CA ALA A 153 -21.64 15.45 -0.36
C ALA A 153 -21.76 14.72 0.99
N LEU A 154 -20.63 14.37 1.65
CA LEU A 154 -20.63 13.76 2.99
C LEU A 154 -21.24 14.67 4.07
N LEU A 155 -21.30 16.00 3.84
CA LEU A 155 -21.98 16.93 4.75
C LEU A 155 -23.51 16.92 4.59
N LEU A 156 -24.00 16.53 3.40
CA LEU A 156 -25.43 16.57 3.07
C LEU A 156 -26.12 15.24 3.41
N PHE A 157 -25.38 14.13 3.32
CA PHE A 157 -25.94 12.79 3.51
C PHE A 157 -25.53 12.22 4.88
N PRO A 158 -26.48 11.74 5.68
CA PRO A 158 -26.17 11.08 6.94
C PRO A 158 -25.43 9.76 6.69
N PRO A 159 -24.56 9.32 7.61
CA PRO A 159 -23.70 8.13 7.44
C PRO A 159 -24.50 6.85 7.17
N ASN A 160 -25.76 6.80 7.58
CA ASN A 160 -26.64 5.63 7.46
C ASN A 160 -27.26 5.47 6.06
N ALA A 161 -27.11 6.45 5.16
CA ALA A 161 -27.71 6.46 3.82
C ALA A 161 -26.68 6.77 2.72
N LEU A 162 -25.38 6.56 2.98
CA LEU A 162 -24.32 6.83 2.02
C LEU A 162 -24.28 5.77 0.92
N GLU A 163 -24.16 6.22 -0.33
CA GLU A 163 -23.79 5.34 -1.43
C GLU A 163 -22.42 4.69 -1.17
N PRO A 164 -22.16 3.47 -1.70
CA PRO A 164 -20.90 2.77 -1.46
C PRO A 164 -19.64 3.58 -1.78
N GLN A 165 -19.70 4.46 -2.79
CA GLN A 165 -18.57 5.33 -3.17
C GLN A 165 -18.28 6.41 -2.12
N LEU A 166 -19.31 6.93 -1.44
CA LEU A 166 -19.17 7.91 -0.37
C LEU A 166 -18.75 7.24 0.94
N ALA A 167 -19.30 6.03 1.20
CA ALA A 167 -18.90 5.22 2.35
C ALA A 167 -17.40 4.84 2.30
N ALA A 168 -16.86 4.57 1.10
CA ALA A 168 -15.43 4.31 0.92
C ALA A 168 -14.52 5.49 1.33
N LEU A 169 -15.02 6.73 1.28
CA LEU A 169 -14.28 7.90 1.80
C LEU A 169 -14.21 7.90 3.33
N LEU A 170 -15.13 7.20 4.00
CA LEU A 170 -15.12 7.03 5.44
C LEU A 170 -14.26 5.83 5.90
N ASP A 171 -13.74 5.03 4.96
CA ASP A 171 -12.95 3.85 5.27
C ASP A 171 -11.54 4.22 5.80
N PRO A 172 -11.05 3.55 6.86
CA PRO A 172 -9.66 3.62 7.30
C PRO A 172 -8.62 3.33 6.19
N GLU A 173 -8.99 2.57 5.15
CA GLU A 173 -8.14 2.26 4.01
C GLU A 173 -7.68 3.52 3.27
N LEU A 174 -8.50 4.59 3.24
CA LEU A 174 -8.11 5.86 2.66
C LEU A 174 -6.90 6.49 3.39
N ARG A 175 -6.87 6.39 4.74
CA ARG A 175 -5.71 6.84 5.52
C ARG A 175 -4.48 6.00 5.21
N ARG A 176 -4.65 4.70 5.03
CA ARG A 176 -3.55 3.78 4.70
C ARG A 176 -2.95 4.13 3.34
N SER A 177 -3.78 4.28 2.30
CA SER A 177 -3.33 4.66 0.97
C SER A 177 -2.65 6.04 0.94
N ALA A 178 -3.13 7.00 1.73
CA ALA A 178 -2.50 8.31 1.84
C ALA A 178 -1.13 8.23 2.52
N ALA A 179 -1.01 7.48 3.61
CA ALA A 179 0.26 7.24 4.29
C ALA A 179 1.28 6.54 3.38
N ASP A 180 0.83 5.57 2.59
CA ASP A 180 1.67 4.88 1.59
C ASP A 180 2.14 5.84 0.48
N SER A 181 1.25 6.71 0.00
CA SER A 181 1.56 7.70 -1.03
C SER A 181 2.57 8.74 -0.54
N VAL A 182 2.41 9.21 0.70
CA VAL A 182 3.39 10.11 1.36
C VAL A 182 4.72 9.41 1.55
N ASN A 183 4.73 8.17 2.05
CA ASN A 183 5.97 7.42 2.24
C ASN A 183 6.72 7.23 0.92
N LYS A 184 5.99 6.93 -0.16
CA LYS A 184 6.56 6.82 -1.51
C LYS A 184 7.14 8.15 -2.01
N ALA A 185 6.44 9.27 -1.82
CA ALA A 185 6.93 10.57 -2.23
C ALA A 185 8.20 10.98 -1.48
N ILE A 186 8.25 10.73 -0.16
CA ILE A 186 9.46 10.95 0.63
C ILE A 186 10.59 10.04 0.14
N LEU A 187 10.31 8.75 -0.10
CA LEU A 187 11.30 7.80 -0.61
C LEU A 187 11.84 8.23 -1.97
N GLU A 188 11.01 8.73 -2.88
CA GLU A 188 11.41 9.23 -4.20
C GLU A 188 12.40 10.39 -4.13
N LYS A 189 12.22 11.28 -3.14
CA LYS A 189 13.12 12.41 -2.91
C LYS A 189 14.42 12.00 -2.22
N LEU A 190 14.33 11.16 -1.19
CA LEU A 190 15.48 10.77 -0.36
C LEU A 190 16.28 9.61 -0.94
N SER A 191 15.67 8.80 -1.80
CA SER A 191 16.28 7.64 -2.41
C SER A 191 15.85 7.51 -3.86
N ALA A 192 16.74 7.07 -4.74
CA ALA A 192 16.37 6.84 -6.15
C ALA A 192 15.37 5.66 -6.35
N ARG A 193 14.78 5.12 -5.28
CA ARG A 193 13.91 3.94 -5.29
C ARG A 193 12.55 4.26 -4.66
N ARG A 194 11.48 3.81 -5.34
CA ARG A 194 10.07 4.10 -4.97
C ARG A 194 9.42 3.03 -4.09
N GLU A 195 10.00 1.84 -4.05
CA GLU A 195 9.43 0.68 -3.36
C GLU A 195 10.53 -0.29 -2.93
N SER A 196 10.22 -1.12 -1.93
CA SER A 196 11.08 -2.20 -1.47
C SER A 196 11.29 -3.26 -2.54
N ALA A 197 12.45 -3.90 -2.49
CA ALA A 197 12.81 -4.98 -3.41
C ALA A 197 11.77 -6.12 -3.39
N ILE A 198 11.18 -6.42 -2.22
CA ILE A 198 10.12 -7.43 -2.10
C ILE A 198 8.89 -7.04 -2.93
N ARG A 199 8.40 -5.80 -2.84
CA ARG A 199 7.24 -5.35 -3.65
C ARG A 199 7.53 -5.44 -5.14
N HIS A 200 8.74 -5.07 -5.55
CA HIS A 200 9.17 -5.20 -6.94
C HIS A 200 9.21 -6.66 -7.39
N LEU A 201 9.75 -7.57 -6.57
CA LEU A 201 9.80 -9.00 -6.87
C LEU A 201 8.42 -9.64 -7.00
N VAL A 202 7.45 -9.24 -6.17
CA VAL A 202 6.06 -9.71 -6.29
C VAL A 202 5.43 -9.27 -7.61
N LYS A 203 5.63 -8.01 -8.02
CA LYS A 203 5.16 -7.52 -9.33
C LYS A 203 5.84 -8.25 -10.48
N LEU A 204 7.15 -8.46 -10.38
CA LEU A 204 7.93 -9.19 -11.38
C LEU A 204 7.45 -10.65 -11.50
N ARG A 205 7.14 -11.30 -10.38
CA ARG A 205 6.55 -12.65 -10.36
C ARG A 205 5.22 -12.68 -11.10
N ALA A 206 4.30 -11.78 -10.76
CA ALA A 206 2.99 -11.71 -11.41
C ALA A 206 3.12 -11.53 -12.93
N TRP A 207 4.00 -10.61 -13.36
CA TRP A 207 4.30 -10.39 -14.78
C TRP A 207 4.93 -11.62 -15.45
N ALA A 208 5.89 -12.27 -14.80
CA ALA A 208 6.57 -13.45 -15.34
C ALA A 208 5.61 -14.64 -15.51
N GLU A 209 4.67 -14.81 -14.57
CA GLU A 209 3.63 -15.83 -14.66
C GLU A 209 2.66 -15.56 -15.81
N GLU A 210 2.17 -14.34 -15.94
CA GLU A 210 1.30 -13.93 -17.05
C GLU A 210 1.99 -14.17 -18.40
N THR A 211 3.22 -13.70 -18.54
CA THR A 211 4.04 -13.87 -19.75
C THR A 211 4.30 -15.35 -20.09
N ALA A 212 4.50 -16.19 -19.07
CA ALA A 212 4.73 -17.61 -19.26
C ALA A 212 3.44 -18.36 -19.65
N ARG A 213 2.29 -17.96 -19.11
CA ARG A 213 0.97 -18.47 -19.52
C ARG A 213 0.66 -18.09 -20.98
N GLU A 214 0.95 -16.86 -21.38
CA GLU A 214 0.80 -16.41 -22.78
C GLU A 214 1.67 -17.20 -23.76
N LYS A 215 2.89 -17.59 -23.34
CA LYS A 215 3.82 -18.38 -24.14
C LYS A 215 3.59 -19.89 -24.06
N PHE A 216 2.49 -20.32 -23.43
CA PHE A 216 2.14 -21.73 -23.22
C PHE A 216 3.26 -22.54 -22.54
N VAL A 217 4.05 -21.90 -21.68
CA VAL A 217 5.05 -22.59 -20.84
C VAL A 217 4.30 -23.41 -19.79
N SER A 218 4.74 -24.63 -19.54
CA SER A 218 4.14 -25.51 -18.54
C SER A 218 4.32 -24.93 -17.14
N LEU A 219 3.27 -24.28 -16.63
CA LEU A 219 3.17 -23.80 -15.25
C LEU A 219 2.04 -24.50 -14.51
N PRO A 220 2.15 -24.69 -13.19
CA PRO A 220 1.03 -25.07 -12.35
C PRO A 220 -0.17 -24.11 -12.51
N ALA A 221 -1.39 -24.63 -12.33
CA ALA A 221 -2.62 -23.84 -12.45
C ALA A 221 -2.69 -22.71 -11.40
N SER A 222 -2.25 -23.00 -10.18
CA SER A 222 -2.03 -22.01 -9.12
C SER A 222 -0.57 -22.06 -8.69
N LEU A 223 0.08 -20.90 -8.66
CA LEU A 223 1.31 -20.69 -7.92
C LEU A 223 0.92 -19.86 -6.70
N ASP A 224 0.77 -20.52 -5.56
CA ASP A 224 0.52 -19.80 -4.32
C ASP A 224 1.80 -19.08 -3.85
N ILE A 225 1.62 -17.97 -3.14
CA ILE A 225 2.69 -17.22 -2.45
C ILE A 225 2.89 -17.78 -1.03
N GLY A 226 2.04 -18.73 -0.60
CA GLY A 226 2.12 -19.37 0.72
C GLY A 226 1.72 -18.42 1.84
N LEU A 227 0.75 -17.53 1.55
CA LEU A 227 0.17 -16.60 2.52
C LEU A 227 -1.15 -17.10 3.11
N HIS A 228 -1.67 -18.21 2.56
CA HIS A 228 -2.80 -18.93 3.12
C HIS A 228 -2.22 -20.08 3.94
N ASP A 229 -2.63 -20.19 5.21
CA ASP A 229 -2.32 -21.38 6.01
C ASP A 229 -2.86 -22.61 5.26
N ASP A 230 -2.08 -23.69 5.19
CA ASP A 230 -2.41 -24.96 4.55
C ASP A 230 -3.55 -25.72 5.28
N ASP A 231 -4.63 -25.04 5.68
CA ASP A 231 -5.78 -25.66 6.36
C ASP A 231 -6.78 -26.30 5.38
N ASP A 232 -6.65 -26.08 4.06
CA ASP A 232 -7.55 -26.65 3.04
C ASP A 232 -7.06 -28.00 2.46
N MET A 233 -6.17 -28.74 3.16
CA MET A 233 -5.79 -30.11 2.79
C MET A 233 -6.46 -31.20 3.65
N GLN A 234 -7.67 -30.97 4.16
CA GLN A 234 -8.49 -32.00 4.81
C GLN A 234 -9.96 -32.04 4.35
N GLU A 235 -10.25 -31.86 3.06
CA GLU A 235 -11.58 -32.22 2.51
C GLU A 235 -11.51 -33.10 1.25
N GLU A 236 -10.54 -34.03 1.18
CA GLU A 236 -10.57 -35.11 0.17
C GLU A 236 -10.11 -36.46 0.75
N ASN A 237 -10.57 -36.81 1.95
CA ASN A 237 -10.51 -38.19 2.45
C ASN A 237 -11.60 -38.49 3.47
N VAL A 238 -12.86 -38.43 3.04
CA VAL A 238 -13.92 -39.26 3.62
C VAL A 238 -14.66 -39.96 2.48
N SER A 239 -14.13 -41.11 2.08
CA SER A 239 -14.94 -42.18 1.50
C SER A 239 -15.31 -43.14 2.63
N ILE A 240 -16.59 -43.23 2.98
CA ILE A 240 -17.40 -44.46 2.99
C ILE A 240 -18.85 -44.06 2.69
#